data_AF-A0A2T0FGR0-F1
#
_entry.id   AF-A0A2T0FGR0-F1
#
_cell.length_a   1.000
_cell.length_b   1.000
_cell.length_c   1.000
_cell.angle_alpha   90.00
_cell.angle_beta   90.00
_cell.angle_gamma   90.00
#
_symmetry.space_group_name_H-M   'P 1'
#
loop_
_entity.id
_entity.type
_entity.pdbx_description
1 polymer ?
#
loop_
_entity_poly.entity_id
_entity_poly.type
_entity_poly.pdbx_seq_one_letter_code
_entity_poly.pdbx_strand_id
1 'polypeptide(L)'
;MNLLSNNLLRYLTESEKLLVLSKPILYNDLINKEYTKYYNNNLIDLDYIIGLFEGNGNINVYLTKNTTNSLRIKMYFNISQDKSILEEIQQYFNCGNIYNINNIYRYDVKSIMDIKNKIILKLINYDIELNIKLYK
;
A
#
# COMPACT_ATOMS: atom_id res chain seq x y z
N MET A 1 8.70 -6.18 -25.29
CA MET A 1 7.35 -6.01 -24.72
C MET A 1 7.50 -5.03 -23.56
N ASN A 2 6.88 -3.85 -23.63
CA ASN A 2 7.18 -2.69 -22.77
C ASN A 2 6.82 -2.97 -21.29
N LEU A 3 7.72 -2.65 -20.35
CA LEU A 3 7.46 -2.81 -18.90
C LEU A 3 6.17 -2.13 -18.43
N LEU A 4 5.74 -1.04 -19.10
CA LEU A 4 4.50 -0.32 -18.81
C LEU A 4 3.23 -1.17 -19.00
N SER A 5 3.21 -2.10 -19.97
CA SER A 5 2.00 -2.89 -20.25
C SER A 5 1.72 -3.93 -19.17
N ASN A 6 2.74 -4.42 -18.48
CA ASN A 6 2.58 -5.49 -17.50
C ASN A 6 1.94 -4.98 -16.19
N ASN A 7 2.28 -3.76 -15.75
CA ASN A 7 1.69 -3.18 -14.54
C ASN A 7 0.21 -2.81 -14.71
N LEU A 8 -0.19 -2.33 -15.89
CA LEU A 8 -1.59 -1.96 -16.17
C LEU A 8 -2.51 -3.18 -16.29
N LEU A 9 -1.97 -4.33 -16.69
CA LEU A 9 -2.73 -5.56 -16.90
C LEU A 9 -2.83 -6.43 -15.64
N ARG A 10 -2.01 -6.17 -14.61
CA ARG A 10 -1.93 -6.99 -13.39
C ARG A 10 -3.26 -7.12 -12.64
N TYR A 11 -4.11 -6.09 -12.72
CA TYR A 11 -5.39 -6.03 -12.00
C TYR A 11 -6.57 -6.57 -12.82
N LEU A 12 -6.32 -7.03 -14.05
CA LEU A 12 -7.35 -7.55 -14.96
C LEU A 12 -7.38 -9.08 -14.93
N THR A 13 -8.56 -9.67 -15.05
CA THR A 13 -8.72 -11.11 -15.33
C THR A 13 -8.16 -11.46 -16.71
N GLU A 14 -7.86 -12.74 -16.96
CA GLU A 14 -7.34 -13.19 -18.27
C GLU A 14 -8.29 -12.82 -19.43
N SER A 15 -9.60 -12.93 -19.20
CA SER A 15 -10.62 -12.49 -20.16
C SER A 15 -10.56 -10.98 -20.44
N GLU A 16 -10.35 -10.15 -19.41
CA GLU A 16 -10.26 -8.70 -19.55
C GLU A 16 -8.94 -8.28 -20.20
N LYS A 17 -7.83 -8.94 -19.90
CA LYS A 17 -6.54 -8.73 -20.57
C LYS A 17 -6.67 -8.97 -22.09
N LEU A 18 -7.30 -10.10 -22.47
CA LEU A 18 -7.57 -10.44 -23.87
C LEU A 18 -8.47 -9.39 -24.54
N LEU A 19 -9.46 -8.87 -23.83
CA LEU A 19 -10.35 -7.81 -24.33
C LEU A 19 -9.60 -6.50 -24.57
N VAL A 20 -8.77 -6.07 -23.62
CA VAL A 20 -7.98 -4.83 -23.70
C VAL A 20 -6.96 -4.91 -24.83
N LEU A 21 -6.25 -6.03 -24.96
CA LEU A 21 -5.26 -6.25 -26.00
C LEU A 21 -5.88 -6.34 -27.41
N SER A 22 -7.13 -6.78 -27.52
CA SER A 22 -7.82 -6.94 -28.81
C SER A 22 -8.60 -5.70 -29.29
N LYS A 23 -8.85 -4.71 -28.42
CA LYS A 23 -9.67 -3.51 -28.75
C LYS A 23 -9.12 -2.20 -28.14
N PRO A 24 -8.05 -1.62 -28.70
CA PRO A 24 -7.38 -0.44 -28.13
C PRO A 24 -8.24 0.83 -28.07
N ILE A 25 -9.27 0.97 -28.93
CA ILE A 25 -10.15 2.16 -28.94
C ILE A 25 -11.17 2.13 -27.78
N LEU A 26 -11.65 0.95 -27.40
CA LEU A 26 -12.60 0.77 -26.27
C LEU A 26 -11.92 0.97 -24.90
N TYR A 27 -10.60 0.81 -24.86
CA TYR A 27 -9.79 0.95 -23.66
C TYR A 27 -9.80 2.38 -23.10
N ASN A 28 -9.79 3.41 -23.96
CA ASN A 28 -9.85 4.80 -23.51
C ASN A 28 -11.17 5.12 -22.81
N ASP A 29 -12.29 4.58 -23.32
CA ASP A 29 -13.61 4.78 -22.69
C ASP A 29 -13.71 4.05 -21.35
N LEU A 30 -13.11 2.86 -21.24
CA LEU A 30 -13.00 2.12 -19.98
C LEU A 30 -12.13 2.85 -18.95
N ILE A 31 -10.97 3.35 -19.37
CA ILE A 31 -10.11 4.20 -18.54
C ILE A 31 -10.89 5.41 -18.05
N ASN A 32 -11.57 6.13 -18.94
CA ASN A 32 -12.33 7.32 -18.56
C ASN A 32 -13.43 6.99 -17.55
N LYS A 33 -14.09 5.84 -17.69
CA LYS A 33 -15.12 5.37 -16.76
C LYS A 33 -14.55 5.01 -15.39
N GLU A 34 -13.40 4.34 -15.34
CA GLU A 34 -12.66 4.05 -14.10
C GLU A 34 -12.16 5.35 -13.45
N TYR A 35 -11.53 6.25 -14.21
CA TYR A 35 -11.12 7.58 -13.72
C TYR A 35 -12.30 8.33 -13.10
N THR A 36 -13.46 8.34 -13.75
CA THR A 36 -14.65 9.02 -13.23
C THR A 36 -15.20 8.36 -11.96
N LYS A 37 -15.09 7.03 -11.83
CA LYS A 37 -15.47 6.28 -10.63
C LYS A 37 -14.57 6.62 -9.44
N TYR A 38 -13.26 6.73 -9.66
CA TYR A 38 -12.31 7.13 -8.60
C TYR A 38 -12.38 8.62 -8.27
N TYR A 39 -12.63 9.49 -9.26
CA TYR A 39 -12.73 10.93 -9.05
C TYR A 39 -13.98 11.34 -8.24
N ASN A 40 -15.08 10.58 -8.36
CA ASN A 40 -16.33 10.89 -7.66
C ASN A 40 -16.42 10.28 -6.24
N ASN A 41 -15.55 9.33 -5.91
CA ASN A 41 -15.41 8.82 -4.55
C ASN A 41 -14.19 9.49 -3.91
N ASN A 42 -14.41 10.60 -3.19
CA ASN A 42 -13.40 11.32 -2.39
C ASN A 42 -12.80 10.49 -1.23
N LEU A 43 -12.84 9.17 -1.29
CA LEU A 43 -12.37 8.27 -0.26
C LEU A 43 -11.29 7.38 -0.83
N ILE A 44 -10.11 7.44 -0.24
CA ILE A 44 -9.06 6.46 -0.45
C ILE A 44 -9.59 5.05 -0.13
N ASP A 45 -9.47 4.14 -1.10
CA ASP A 45 -9.81 2.74 -0.94
C ASP A 45 -8.55 1.87 -0.73
N LEU A 46 -8.77 0.56 -0.51
CA LEU A 46 -7.67 -0.36 -0.23
C LEU A 46 -6.70 -0.50 -1.41
N ASP A 47 -7.22 -0.47 -2.64
CA ASP A 47 -6.42 -0.66 -3.85
C ASP A 47 -5.46 0.53 -4.05
N TYR A 48 -5.95 1.76 -3.81
CA TYR A 48 -5.11 2.95 -3.79
C TYR A 48 -4.01 2.84 -2.71
N ILE A 49 -4.38 2.42 -1.49
CA ILE A 49 -3.42 2.27 -0.39
C ILE A 49 -2.35 1.24 -0.75
N ILE A 50 -2.73 0.12 -1.37
CA ILE A 50 -1.80 -0.93 -1.79
C ILE A 50 -0.83 -0.40 -2.84
N GLY A 51 -1.33 0.25 -3.89
CA GLY A 51 -0.47 0.84 -4.92
C GLY A 51 0.50 1.87 -4.34
N LEU A 52 0.01 2.71 -3.42
CA LEU A 52 0.86 3.67 -2.70
C LEU A 52 1.90 2.96 -1.82
N PHE A 53 1.50 1.92 -1.11
CA PHE A 53 2.39 1.16 -0.22
C PHE A 53 3.48 0.42 -1.01
N GLU A 54 3.19 -0.13 -2.19
CA GLU A 54 4.21 -0.77 -3.02
C GLU A 54 5.26 0.21 -3.54
N GLY A 55 4.89 1.47 -3.81
CA GLY A 55 5.82 2.52 -4.21
C GLY A 55 6.58 3.16 -3.05
N ASN A 56 5.86 3.57 -2.00
CA ASN A 56 6.36 4.45 -0.93
C ASN A 56 6.28 3.85 0.47
N GLY A 57 5.83 2.61 0.59
CA GLY A 57 5.70 1.89 1.83
C GLY A 57 6.89 0.98 2.11
N ASN A 58 7.04 0.59 3.38
CA ASN A 58 7.95 -0.48 3.77
C ASN A 58 7.55 -1.13 5.11
N ILE A 59 8.02 -2.37 5.29
CA ILE A 59 7.92 -3.11 6.55
C ILE A 59 9.34 -3.37 7.04
N ASN A 60 9.65 -2.82 8.22
CA ASN A 60 10.94 -3.03 8.88
C ASN A 60 10.77 -4.02 10.04
N VAL A 61 11.66 -5.00 10.10
CA VAL A 61 11.74 -5.93 11.24
C VAL A 61 13.09 -5.74 11.93
N TYR A 62 13.03 -5.49 13.24
CA TYR A 62 14.18 -5.25 14.09
C TYR A 62 14.28 -6.32 15.16
N LEU A 63 15.51 -6.77 15.42
CA LEU A 63 15.86 -7.55 16.60
C LEU A 63 16.52 -6.62 17.61
N THR A 64 15.85 -6.40 18.74
CA THR A 64 16.34 -5.49 19.79
C THR A 64 16.58 -6.26 21.07
N LYS A 65 17.63 -5.92 21.82
CA LYS A 65 17.80 -6.41 23.19
C LYS A 65 17.04 -5.52 24.14
N ASN A 66 16.33 -6.10 25.10
CA ASN A 66 15.79 -5.33 26.22
C ASN A 66 16.85 -5.16 27.33
N THR A 67 16.51 -4.41 28.37
CA THR A 67 17.36 -4.18 29.55
C THR A 67 17.74 -5.46 30.30
N THR A 68 16.97 -6.54 30.14
CA THR A 68 17.24 -7.86 30.73
C THR A 68 17.97 -8.81 29.77
N ASN A 69 18.61 -8.29 28.71
CA ASN A 69 19.31 -9.06 27.67
C ASN A 69 18.46 -10.08 26.89
N SER A 70 17.13 -10.04 26.99
CA SER A 70 16.26 -10.86 26.16
C SER A 70 16.06 -10.22 24.78
N LEU A 71 16.01 -11.07 23.75
CA LEU A 71 15.75 -10.65 22.37
C LEU A 71 14.26 -10.36 22.19
N ARG A 72 13.95 -9.20 21.61
CA ARG A 72 12.60 -8.77 21.26
C ARG A 72 12.53 -8.36 19.81
N ILE A 73 11.57 -8.92 19.09
CA ILE A 73 11.22 -8.52 17.74
C ILE A 73 10.35 -7.25 17.79
N LYS A 74 10.69 -6.26 16.97
CA LYS A 74 9.84 -5.11 16.67
C LYS A 74 9.55 -5.10 15.18
N MET A 75 8.32 -4.78 14.80
CA MET A 75 7.90 -4.68 13.40
C MET A 75 7.23 -3.33 13.20
N TYR A 76 7.69 -2.56 12.21
CA TYR A 76 7.16 -1.27 11.84
C TYR A 76 6.63 -1.31 10.41
N PHE A 77 5.36 -0.99 10.24
CA PHE A 77 4.75 -0.71 8.93
C PHE A 77 4.75 0.80 8.73
N ASN A 78 5.19 1.28 7.56
CA ASN A 78 5.18 2.71 7.29
C ASN A 78 4.94 3.07 5.83
N ILE A 79 4.39 4.25 5.61
CA ILE A 79 4.14 4.88 4.30
C ILE A 79 4.58 6.34 4.39
N SER A 80 5.35 6.81 3.40
CA SER A 80 5.75 8.22 3.29
C SER A 80 4.97 8.90 2.16
N GLN A 81 4.26 9.98 2.47
CA GLN A 81 3.45 10.72 1.50
C GLN A 81 3.04 12.09 2.07
N ASP A 82 2.35 12.91 1.26
CA ASP A 82 1.67 14.11 1.72
C ASP A 82 0.73 13.88 2.91
N LYS A 83 0.69 14.85 3.83
CA LYS A 83 0.02 14.73 5.11
C LYS A 83 -1.48 14.39 5.00
N SER A 84 -2.20 15.04 4.08
CA SER A 84 -3.65 14.82 3.88
C SER A 84 -3.95 13.37 3.51
N ILE A 85 -3.18 12.80 2.59
CA ILE A 85 -3.30 11.39 2.17
C ILE A 85 -3.03 10.48 3.37
N LEU A 86 -2.01 10.78 4.17
CA LEU A 86 -1.70 9.98 5.36
C LEU A 86 -2.79 10.05 6.44
N GLU A 87 -3.46 11.20 6.59
CA GLU A 87 -4.60 11.37 7.51
C GLU A 87 -5.79 10.50 7.09
N GLU A 88 -6.09 10.43 5.79
CA GLU A 88 -7.10 9.53 5.24
C GLU A 88 -6.73 8.05 5.44
N ILE A 89 -5.46 7.67 5.22
CA ILE A 89 -4.97 6.30 5.47
C ILE A 89 -5.07 5.93 6.95
N GLN A 90 -4.72 6.86 7.84
CA GLN A 90 -4.83 6.67 9.28
C GLN A 90 -6.30 6.43 9.68
N GLN A 91 -7.23 7.19 9.10
CA GLN A 91 -8.68 6.98 9.31
C GLN A 91 -9.13 5.63 8.75
N TYR A 92 -8.69 5.26 7.54
CA TYR A 92 -9.05 3.99 6.88
C TYR A 92 -8.66 2.76 7.71
N PHE A 93 -7.45 2.75 8.28
CA PHE A 93 -6.99 1.66 9.12
C PHE A 93 -7.40 1.80 10.59
N ASN A 94 -7.75 3.02 11.03
CA ASN A 94 -8.07 3.35 12.42
C ASN A 94 -6.97 2.87 13.39
N CYS A 95 -5.70 3.12 13.04
CA CYS A 95 -4.52 2.85 13.86
C CYS A 95 -3.33 3.68 13.38
N GLY A 96 -2.18 3.53 14.03
CA GLY A 96 -0.95 4.21 13.63
C GLY A 96 -0.91 5.69 13.99
N ASN A 97 0.24 6.30 13.73
CA ASN A 97 0.48 7.72 13.98
C ASN A 97 1.22 8.35 12.80
N ILE A 98 0.98 9.63 12.56
CA ILE A 98 1.67 10.42 11.54
C ILE A 98 2.75 11.26 12.20
N TYR A 99 3.96 11.21 11.66
CA TYR A 99 5.11 11.96 12.13
C TYR A 99 5.67 12.84 11.01
N ASN A 100 6.17 14.02 11.34
CA ASN A 100 6.99 14.83 10.44
C ASN A 100 8.47 14.57 10.76
N ILE A 101 9.21 14.04 9.80
CA ILE A 101 10.63 13.70 9.93
C ILE A 101 11.37 14.40 8.79
N ASN A 102 12.15 15.44 9.12
CA ASN A 102 12.95 16.19 8.15
C ASN A 102 12.15 16.69 6.93
N ASN A 103 10.99 17.31 7.18
CA ASN A 103 10.04 17.80 6.16
C ASN A 103 9.39 16.71 5.30
N ILE A 104 9.43 15.45 5.73
CA ILE A 104 8.73 14.33 5.11
C ILE A 104 7.72 13.80 6.12
N TYR A 105 6.46 13.70 5.73
CA TYR A 105 5.46 13.05 6.58
C TYR A 105 5.50 11.53 6.41
N ARG A 106 5.35 10.83 7.52
CA ARG A 106 5.37 9.37 7.58
C ARG A 106 4.28 8.83 8.48
N TYR A 107 3.43 7.97 7.94
CA TYR A 107 2.50 7.16 8.71
C TYR A 107 3.21 5.92 9.23
N ASP A 108 3.13 5.66 10.52
CA ASP A 108 3.86 4.59 11.23
C ASP A 108 2.88 3.76 12.09
N VAL A 109 2.90 2.45 11.89
CA VAL A 109 2.24 1.49 12.79
C VAL A 109 3.29 0.60 13.42
N LYS A 110 3.38 0.67 14.77
CA LYS A 110 4.40 -0.04 15.57
C LYS A 110 3.82 -1.13 16.46
N SER A 111 2.50 -1.14 16.63
CA SER A 111 1.76 -2.16 17.37
C SER A 111 1.67 -3.42 16.51
N ILE A 112 2.31 -4.50 16.94
CA ILE A 112 2.25 -5.80 16.25
C ILE A 112 0.79 -6.26 16.10
N MET A 113 -0.05 -5.96 17.10
CA MET A 113 -1.46 -6.33 17.08
C MET A 113 -2.24 -5.55 16.01
N ASP A 114 -2.00 -4.25 15.86
CA ASP A 114 -2.63 -3.44 14.80
C ASP A 114 -2.11 -3.84 13.42
N ILE A 115 -0.79 -4.07 13.27
CA ILE A 115 -0.23 -4.52 11.98
C ILE A 115 -0.85 -5.85 11.59
N LYS A 116 -0.96 -6.82 12.51
CA LYS A 116 -1.60 -8.10 12.21
C LYS A 116 -3.09 -7.91 11.85
N ASN A 117 -3.86 -7.29 12.73
CA ASN A 117 -5.33 -7.38 12.66
C ASN A 117 -5.99 -6.31 11.79
N LYS A 118 -5.34 -5.17 11.59
CA LYS A 118 -5.92 -4.04 10.83
C LYS A 118 -5.27 -3.87 9.46
N ILE A 119 -3.99 -4.22 9.35
CA ILE A 119 -3.23 -4.05 8.10
C ILE A 119 -3.13 -5.39 7.37
N ILE A 120 -2.34 -6.34 7.87
CA ILE A 120 -2.04 -7.60 7.18
C ILE A 120 -3.31 -8.39 6.87
N LEU A 121 -4.28 -8.47 7.78
CA LEU A 121 -5.56 -9.13 7.50
C LEU A 121 -6.32 -8.52 6.31
N LYS A 122 -6.23 -7.20 6.08
CA LYS A 122 -6.83 -6.56 4.90
C LYS A 122 -6.00 -6.80 3.63
N LEU A 123 -4.69 -6.92 3.78
CA LEU A 123 -3.74 -7.09 2.67
C LEU A 123 -3.57 -8.55 2.21
N ILE A 124 -4.02 -9.54 3.00
CA ILE A 124 -3.68 -10.97 2.78
C ILE A 124 -4.22 -11.57 1.48
N ASN A 125 -5.24 -10.95 0.89
CA ASN A 125 -5.85 -11.39 -0.36
C ASN A 125 -5.19 -10.77 -1.60
N TYR A 126 -4.16 -9.95 -1.42
CA TYR A 126 -3.47 -9.25 -2.48
C TYR A 126 -2.06 -9.80 -2.66
N ASP A 127 -1.67 -10.06 -3.90
CA ASP A 127 -0.28 -10.29 -4.26
C ASP A 127 0.47 -8.95 -4.18
N ILE A 128 1.07 -8.71 -3.01
CA ILE A 128 1.85 -7.51 -2.72
C ILE A 128 3.33 -7.85 -2.81
N GLU A 129 4.08 -7.11 -3.64
CA GLU A 129 5.54 -7.20 -3.63
C GLU A 129 6.10 -6.51 -2.39
N LEU A 130 6.47 -7.31 -1.38
CA LEU A 130 7.01 -6.79 -0.13
C LEU A 130 8.51 -6.60 -0.18
N ASN A 131 8.95 -5.35 -0.08
CA ASN A 131 10.33 -5.00 0.21
C ASN A 131 10.63 -5.16 1.72
N ILE A 132 10.91 -6.39 2.14
CA ILE A 132 11.26 -6.69 3.54
C ILE A 132 12.75 -6.40 3.78
N LYS A 133 13.05 -5.48 4.69
CA LYS A 133 14.42 -5.20 5.14
C LYS A 133 14.59 -5.62 6.60
N LEU A 134 15.58 -6.48 6.83
CA LEU A 134 15.98 -6.92 8.16
C LEU A 134 17.14 -6.05 8.65
N TYR A 135 16.95 -5.40 9.80
CA TYR A 135 17.99 -4.58 10.43
C TYR A 135 18.47 -5.26 11.71
N LYS A 136 19.79 -5.29 11.89
CA LYS A 136 20.48 -5.85 13.05
C LYS A 136 20.90 -4.74 14.00
#